data_AF-A0A919BBJ4-F1
#
_entry.id   AF-A0A919BBJ4-F1
#
_cell.length_a   1.000
_cell.length_b   1.000
_cell.length_c   1.000
_cell.angle_alpha   90.00
_cell.angle_beta   90.00
_cell.angle_gamma   90.00
#
_symmetry.space_group_name_H-M   'P 1'
#
loop_
_entity.id
_entity.type
_entity.pdbx_description
1 polymer ?
#
loop_
_entity_poly.entity_id
_entity_poly.type
_entity_poly.pdbx_seq_one_letter_code
_entity_poly.pdbx_strand_id
1 'polypeptide(L)' 'MQFNNFAEFIAMDGHGFFVWLSYGITILLFVLITIYSLVNHKSTIKQIHKRQQRELKLKQAAQRNEQE' A
#
# COMPACT_ATOMS: atom_id res chain seq x y z
N MET A 1 -13.78 22.15 -36.86
CA MET A 1 -13.74 22.43 -35.40
C MET A 1 -13.34 21.14 -34.73
N GLN A 2 -12.13 21.07 -34.15
CA GLN A 2 -11.49 19.77 -33.89
C GLN A 2 -12.03 19.04 -32.65
N PHE A 3 -12.67 19.74 -31.69
CA PHE A 3 -13.47 19.13 -30.61
C PHE A 3 -14.45 20.21 -30.13
N ASN A 4 -15.76 19.99 -30.25
CA ASN A 4 -16.76 21.01 -29.90
C ASN A 4 -17.25 20.90 -28.45
N ASN A 5 -16.95 19.79 -27.77
CA ASN A 5 -17.43 19.53 -26.42
C ASN A 5 -16.47 18.64 -25.61
N PHE A 6 -16.47 18.80 -24.29
CA PHE A 6 -15.68 17.96 -23.37
C PHE A 6 -16.07 16.47 -23.48
N ALA A 7 -17.32 16.19 -23.84
CA ALA A 7 -17.80 14.84 -24.11
C ALA A 7 -17.14 14.19 -25.34
N GLU A 8 -16.85 14.95 -26.40
CA GLU A 8 -16.13 14.45 -27.60
C GLU A 8 -14.66 14.16 -27.29
N PHE A 9 -14.06 14.92 -26.38
CA PHE A 9 -12.70 14.66 -25.90
C PHE A 9 -12.62 13.36 -25.08
N ILE A 10 -13.62 13.12 -24.21
CA ILE A 10 -13.72 11.86 -23.44
C ILE A 10 -14.08 10.68 -24.35
N ALA A 11 -14.93 10.90 -25.36
CA ALA A 11 -15.36 9.86 -26.28
C ALA A 11 -14.31 9.53 -27.36
N MET A 12 -13.41 10.47 -27.68
CA MET A 12 -12.30 10.35 -28.64
C MET A 12 -12.71 9.49 -29.85
N ASP A 13 -13.76 9.93 -30.56
CA ASP A 13 -14.31 9.29 -31.75
C ASP A 13 -14.73 7.81 -31.57
N GLY A 14 -15.22 7.46 -30.37
CA GLY A 14 -15.69 6.11 -30.01
C GLY A 14 -14.65 5.22 -29.32
N HIS A 15 -13.38 5.65 -29.26
CA HIS A 15 -12.31 4.88 -28.62
C HIS A 15 -11.95 5.32 -27.20
N GLY A 16 -12.51 6.43 -26.73
CA GLY A 16 -12.17 7.00 -25.43
C GLY A 16 -12.39 6.04 -24.25
N PHE A 17 -13.37 5.14 -24.33
CA PHE A 17 -13.60 4.11 -23.31
C PHE A 17 -12.36 3.25 -23.06
N PHE A 18 -11.69 2.76 -24.12
CA PHE A 18 -10.50 1.92 -24.00
C PHE A 18 -9.30 2.69 -23.45
N VAL A 19 -9.18 3.96 -23.84
CA VAL A 19 -8.13 4.85 -23.32
C VAL A 19 -8.31 5.02 -21.82
N TRP A 20 -9.47 5.49 -21.37
CA TRP A 20 -9.75 5.70 -19.95
C TRP A 20 -9.62 4.43 -19.11
N LEU A 21 -9.99 3.27 -19.65
CA LEU A 21 -9.84 1.98 -18.98
C LEU A 21 -8.36 1.59 -18.84
N SER A 22 -7.53 1.80 -19.87
CA SER A 22 -6.08 1.57 -19.80
C SER A 22 -5.39 2.50 -18.79
N TYR A 23 -5.72 3.80 -18.82
CA TYR A 23 -5.23 4.77 -17.84
C TYR A 23 -5.70 4.43 -16.42
N GLY A 24 -6.96 4.02 -16.26
CA GLY A 24 -7.54 3.59 -15.00
C GLY A 24 -6.84 2.38 -14.41
N ILE A 25 -6.60 1.34 -15.22
CA ILE A 25 -5.84 0.14 -14.80
C ILE A 25 -4.42 0.52 -14.40
N THR A 26 -3.77 1.39 -15.17
CA THR A 26 -2.40 1.84 -14.89
C THR A 26 -2.32 2.58 -13.55
N ILE A 27 -3.23 3.54 -13.34
CA ILE A 27 -3.32 4.28 -12.06
C ILE A 27 -3.62 3.31 -10.91
N LEU A 28 -4.54 2.36 -11.11
CA LEU A 28 -4.89 1.36 -10.11
C LEU A 28 -3.67 0.49 -9.74
N LEU A 29 -2.89 0.04 -10.72
CA LEU A 29 -1.65 -0.70 -10.48
C LEU A 29 -0.63 0.12 -9.68
N PHE A 30 -0.42 1.39 -10.05
CA PHE A 30 0.45 2.27 -9.28
C PHE A 30 0.00 2.42 -7.83
N VAL A 31 -1.30 2.70 -7.61
CA VAL A 31 -1.88 2.83 -6.27
C VAL A 31 -1.71 1.53 -5.47
N LEU A 32 -1.98 0.38 -6.07
CA LEU A 32 -1.80 -0.91 -5.42
C LEU A 32 -0.36 -1.15 -5.00
N ILE A 33 0.61 -0.87 -5.87
CA ILE A 33 2.04 -1.03 -5.57
C ILE A 33 2.47 -0.05 -4.47
N THR A 34 2.01 1.20 -4.51
CA THR A 34 2.29 2.20 -3.47
C THR A 34 1.75 1.76 -2.11
N ILE A 35 0.48 1.33 -2.05
CA ILE A 35 -0.13 0.83 -0.81
C ILE A 35 0.61 -0.41 -0.32
N TYR A 36 0.90 -1.36 -1.22
CA TYR A 36 1.61 -2.59 -0.88
C TYR A 36 2.98 -2.29 -0.29
N SER A 37 3.74 -1.38 -0.89
CA SER A 37 5.05 -0.94 -0.39
C SER A 37 4.95 -0.33 1.02
N LEU A 38 3.97 0.55 1.25
CA LEU A 38 3.73 1.16 2.57
C LEU A 38 3.36 0.12 3.63
N VAL A 39 2.50 -0.84 3.29
CA VAL A 39 2.04 -1.90 4.20
C VAL A 39 3.17 -2.87 4.51
N ASN A 40 3.98 -3.25 3.52
CA ASN A 40 5.11 -4.16 3.72
C ASN A 40 6.15 -3.58 4.67
N HIS A 41 6.45 -2.29 4.54
CA HIS A 41 7.38 -1.60 5.45
C HIS A 41 6.88 -1.60 6.91
N LYS A 42 5.57 -1.41 7.12
CA LYS A 42 4.98 -1.49 8.48
C LYS A 42 4.91 -2.92 9.01
N SER A 43 4.71 -3.92 8.15
CA SER A 43 4.63 -5.33 8.54
C SER A 43 5.96 -5.82 9.14
N THR A 44 7.09 -5.49 8.51
CA THR A 44 8.42 -5.87 9.00
C THR A 44 8.71 -5.28 10.38
N ILE A 45 8.43 -3.98 10.58
CA ILE A 45 8.64 -3.32 11.88
C ILE A 45 7.72 -3.92 12.97
N LYS A 46 6.46 -4.22 12.63
CA LYS A 46 5.50 -4.80 13.58
C LYS A 46 5.93 -6.18 14.05
N GLN A 47 6.53 -6.98 13.17
CA GLN A 47 7.06 -8.30 13.54
C GLN A 47 8.28 -8.21 14.45
N ILE A 48 9.18 -7.26 14.20
CA ILE A 48 10.36 -7.01 15.06
C ILE A 48 9.92 -6.58 16.46
N HIS A 49 9.00 -5.62 16.57
CA HIS A 49 8.49 -5.16 17.86
C HIS A 49 7.85 -6.28 18.68
N LYS A 50 7.10 -7.17 18.04
CA LYS A 50 6.46 -8.32 18.71
C LYS A 50 7.46 -9.33 19.25
N ARG A 51 8.60 -9.52 18.57
CA ARG A 51 9.71 -10.37 19.04
C ARG A 51 10.42 -9.73 20.22
N GLN A 52 10.78 -8.45 20.11
CA GLN A 52 11.45 -7.71 21.19
C GLN A 52 10.63 -7.69 22.48
N GLN A 53 9.31 -7.49 22.42
CA GLN A 53 8.46 -7.53 23.62
C GLN A 53 8.45 -8.88 24.32
N ARG A 54 8.55 -10.00 23.58
CA ARG A 54 8.62 -11.33 24.19
C ARG A 54 9.95 -11.55 24.89
N GLU A 55 11.05 -11.16 24.24
CA GLU A 55 12.39 -11.27 24.83
C GLU A 55 12.54 -10.39 26.07
N LEU A 56 11.99 -9.17 26.07
CA LEU A 56 11.99 -8.28 27.23
C LEU A 56 11.25 -8.89 28.43
N LYS A 57 10.08 -9.50 28.19
CA LYS A 57 9.31 -10.16 29.26
C LYS A 57 10.04 -11.36 29.85
N LEU A 58 10.69 -12.17 29.00
CA LEU A 58 11.48 -13.31 29.45
C LEU A 58 12.71 -12.87 30.24
N LYS A 59 13.41 -11.82 29.79
CA LYS A 59 14.53 -11.23 30.53
C LYS A 59 14.12 -10.66 31.89
N GLN A 60 12.98 -9.97 31.97
CA GLN A 60 12.46 -9.48 33.24
C GLN A 60 12.07 -10.61 34.20
N ALA A 61 11.48 -11.69 33.71
CA ALA A 61 11.17 -12.86 34.53
C ALA A 61 12.44 -13.57 35.04
N ALA A 62 13.47 -13.70 34.21
CA ALA A 62 14.76 -14.27 34.62
C ALA A 62 15.45 -13.42 35.70
N GLN A 63 15.51 -12.09 35.51
CA GLN A 63 16.10 -11.18 36.50
C GLN A 63 15.35 -11.18 37.84
N ARG A 64 14.03 -11.36 37.83
CA ARG A 64 13.23 -11.42 39.06
C ARG A 64 13.51 -12.69 39.85
N ASN A 65 13.76 -13.81 39.17
CA ASN A 65 14.11 -15.08 39.79
C ASN A 65 15.56 -15.14 40.27
N GLU A 66 16.45 -14.29 39.75
CA GLU A 66 17.84 -14.16 40.23
C GLU A 66 17.99 -13.19 41.43
N GLN A 67 16.95 -12.41 41.74
CA GLN A 67 16.92 -11.48 42.88
C GLN A 67 16.18 -12.02 44.12
N GLU A 68 15.51 -13.18 44.02
CA GLU A 68 14.94 -13.95 45.15
C GLU A 68 15.92 -15.02 45.64
#